data_AF-A0A4Y8Z6A5-F1
#
_entry.id   AF-A0A4Y8Z6A5-F1
#
_cell.length_a   1.000
_cell.length_b   1.000
_cell.length_c   1.000
_cell.angle_alpha   90.00
_cell.angle_beta   90.00
_cell.angle_gamma   90.00
#
_symmetry.space_group_name_H-M   'P 1'
#
loop_
_entity.id
_entity.type
_entity.pdbx_description
1 polymer ?
#
loop_
_entity_poly.entity_id
_entity_poly.type
_entity_poly.pdbx_seq_one_letter_code
_entity_poly.pdbx_strand_id
1 'polypeptide(L)' 'MLDPRVLDNNELEAELAALRRGRDAAMDEGARDVSTADTDHLIARFEDEIRRRHQDGESDQPSTDLP' A
#
# COMPACT_ATOMS: atom_id res chain seq x y z
N MET A 1 -12.73 -0.14 8.40
CA MET A 1 -11.38 0.21 7.92
C MET A 1 -10.77 -1.09 7.42
N LEU A 2 -10.51 -1.20 6.12
CA LEU A 2 -9.99 -2.45 5.52
C LEU A 2 -8.61 -2.78 6.10
N ASP A 3 -8.36 -4.06 6.39
CA ASP A 3 -7.04 -4.55 6.79
C ASP A 3 -6.24 -4.94 5.53
N PRO A 4 -5.07 -4.34 5.26
CA PRO A 4 -4.25 -4.69 4.10
C PRO A 4 -3.85 -6.17 4.07
N ARG A 5 -3.75 -6.82 5.24
CA ARG A 5 -3.25 -8.20 5.37
C ARG A 5 -4.16 -9.25 4.77
N VAL A 6 -5.45 -8.95 4.61
CA VAL A 6 -6.44 -9.92 4.09
C VAL A 6 -6.64 -9.84 2.58
N LEU A 7 -6.09 -8.81 1.94
CA LEU A 7 -6.20 -8.59 0.50
C LEU A 7 -5.12 -9.32 -0.28
N ASP A 8 -5.38 -9.67 -1.54
CA ASP A 8 -4.34 -10.11 -2.47
C ASP A 8 -3.50 -8.93 -2.99
N ASN A 9 -2.41 -9.19 -3.74
CA ASN A 9 -1.53 -8.12 -4.21
C ASN A 9 -2.21 -7.15 -5.18
N ASN A 10 -3.08 -7.64 -6.07
CA ASN A 10 -3.77 -6.77 -7.02
C ASN A 10 -4.81 -5.91 -6.29
N GLU A 11 -5.51 -6.48 -5.32
CA GLU A 11 -6.44 -5.75 -4.46
C GLU A 11 -5.71 -4.69 -3.63
N LEU A 12 -4.55 -5.01 -3.06
CA LEU A 12 -3.70 -4.06 -2.34
C LEU A 12 -3.31 -2.86 -3.22
N GLU A 13 -2.85 -3.12 -4.45
CA GLU A 13 -2.47 -2.07 -5.38
C GLU A 13 -3.66 -1.21 -5.83
N ALA A 14 -4.80 -1.85 -6.11
CA ALA A 14 -6.02 -1.16 -6.52
C ALA A 14 -6.55 -0.24 -5.41
N GLU A 15 -6.59 -0.74 -4.17
CA GLU A 15 -7.01 0.05 -3.00
C GLU A 15 -6.01 1.16 -2.70
N LEU A 16 -4.69 0.91 -2.80
CA LEU A 16 -3.67 1.94 -2.65
C LEU A 16 -3.85 3.08 -3.67
N ALA A 17 -4.14 2.74 -4.94
CA ALA A 17 -4.41 3.73 -5.97
C ALA A 17 -5.69 4.54 -5.66
N ALA A 18 -6.74 3.89 -5.17
CA ALA A 18 -7.98 4.55 -4.78
C ALA A 18 -7.78 5.51 -3.60
N LEU A 19 -7.02 5.09 -2.57
CA LEU A 19 -6.70 5.92 -1.40
C LEU A 19 -5.89 7.16 -1.78
N ARG A 20 -4.86 7.01 -2.61
CA ARG A 20 -4.07 8.14 -3.12
C ARG A 20 -4.92 9.13 -3.90
N ARG A 21 -5.77 8.63 -4.81
CA ARG A 21 -6.70 9.47 -5.56
C ARG A 21 -7.70 10.21 -4.67
N GLY A 22 -8.24 9.53 -3.66
CA GLY A 22 -9.17 10.13 -2.70
C GLY A 22 -8.50 11.23 -1.86
N ARG A 23 -7.26 11.01 -1.43
CA ARG A 23 -6.47 12.03 -0.74
C ARG A 23 -6.21 13.24 -1.63
N ASP A 24 -5.77 13.02 -2.87
CA ASP A 24 -5.45 14.11 -3.79
C ASP A 24 -6.70 14.94 -4.09
N ALA A 25 -7.86 14.29 -4.31
CA ALA A 25 -9.14 14.99 -4.45
C ALA A 25 -9.52 15.79 -3.19
N ALA A 26 -9.29 15.24 -2.00
CA ALA A 26 -9.55 15.96 -0.75
C ALA A 26 -8.63 17.18 -0.58
N MET A 27 -7.36 17.07 -0.99
CA MET A 27 -6.43 18.20 -1.00
C MET A 27 -6.87 19.30 -1.97
N ASP A 28 -7.35 18.92 -3.16
CA ASP A 28 -7.90 19.87 -4.15
C ASP A 28 -9.16 20.58 -3.64
N GLU A 29 -9.98 19.90 -2.82
CA GLU A 29 -11.15 20.46 -2.15
C GLU A 29 -10.82 21.30 -0.90
N GLY A 30 -9.54 21.40 -0.52
CA GLY A 30 -9.08 22.17 0.63
C GLY A 30 -9.30 21.49 1.98
N ALA A 31 -9.35 20.15 2.00
CA ALA A 31 -9.37 19.39 3.24
C ALA A 31 -8.14 19.73 4.11
N ARG A 32 -8.36 19.83 5.43
CA ARG A 32 -7.30 20.19 6.39
C ARG A 32 -6.41 18.98 6.67
N ASP A 33 -5.15 19.21 7.02
CA ASP A 33 -4.12 18.20 7.31
C ASP A 33 -4.57 17.07 8.24
N VAL A 34 -5.44 17.35 9.23
CA VAL A 34 -5.96 16.33 10.15
C VAL A 34 -6.87 15.31 9.45
N SER A 35 -7.60 15.74 8.42
CA SER A 35 -8.49 14.88 7.63
C SER A 35 -7.74 14.02 6.63
N THR A 36 -6.55 14.43 6.19
CA THR A 36 -5.69 13.65 5.30
C THR A 36 -4.75 12.73 6.06
N ALA A 37 -4.40 13.06 7.30
CA ALA A 37 -3.51 12.25 8.14
C ALA A 37 -3.99 10.80 8.32
N ASP A 38 -5.29 10.58 8.54
CA ASP A 38 -5.85 9.22 8.65
C ASP A 38 -5.72 8.44 7.34
N THR A 39 -5.93 9.11 6.20
CA THR A 39 -5.76 8.53 4.87
C THR A 39 -4.29 8.22 4.60
N ASP A 40 -3.37 9.11 4.98
CA ASP A 40 -1.93 8.91 4.84
C ASP A 40 -1.43 7.74 5.70
N HIS A 41 -1.94 7.60 6.92
CA HIS A 41 -1.64 6.44 7.78
C HIS A 41 -2.14 5.13 7.17
N LEU A 42 -3.30 5.15 6.50
CA LEU A 42 -3.82 3.97 5.82
C LEU A 42 -2.96 3.64 4.58
N ILE A 43 -2.62 4.65 3.76
CA ILE A 43 -1.71 4.51 2.62
C ILE A 43 -0.39 3.86 3.05
N ALA A 44 0.23 4.36 4.12
CA ALA A 44 1.50 3.83 4.62
C ALA A 44 1.40 2.33 4.99
N ARG A 45 0.28 1.91 5.60
CA ARG A 45 0.06 0.49 5.93
C ARG A 45 -0.07 -0.40 4.69
N PHE A 46 -0.74 0.08 3.65
CA PHE A 46 -0.85 -0.64 2.38
C PHE A 46 0.52 -0.77 1.70
N GLU A 47 1.30 0.32 1.67
CA GLU A 47 2.64 0.32 1.09
C GLU A 47 3.60 -0.63 1.84
N ASP A 48 3.54 -0.65 3.17
CA ASP A 48 4.38 -1.54 3.98
C ASP A 48 4.02 -3.02 3.77
N GLU A 49 2.73 -3.35 3.62
CA GLU A 49 2.30 -4.72 3.34
C GLU A 49 2.74 -5.17 1.93
N ILE A 50 2.59 -4.33 0.91
CA ILE A 50 3.08 -4.63 -0.44
C ILE A 50 4.60 -4.84 -0.42
N ARG A 51 5.35 -3.94 0.23
CA ARG A 51 6.81 -4.05 0.35
C ARG A 51 7.22 -5.33 1.05
N ARG A 52 6.54 -5.68 2.15
CA ARG A 52 6.80 -6.92 2.89
C ARG A 52 6.60 -8.14 2.01
N ARG A 53 5.52 -8.20 1.24
CA ARG A 53 5.25 -9.33 0.34
C ARG A 53 6.24 -9.44 -0.80
N HIS A 54 6.73 -8.31 -1.32
CA HIS A 54 7.79 -8.31 -2.33
C HIS A 54 9.09 -8.88 -1.74
N GLN A 55 9.46 -8.46 -0.53
CA GLN A 55 10.64 -8.99 0.17
C GLN A 55 10.50 -10.47 0.53
N ASP A 56 9.33 -10.90 1.01
CA ASP A 56 9.04 -12.30 1.34
C ASP A 56 8.99 -13.18 0.07
N GLY A 57 8.53 -12.63 -1.06
CA GLY A 57 8.47 -13.32 -2.36
C GLY A 57 9.80 -13.37 -3.12
N GLU A 58 10.67 -12.37 -2.97
CA GLU A 58 12.03 -12.36 -3.54
C GLU A 58 13.00 -13.25 -2.74
N SER A 59 12.72 -13.50 -1.45
CA SER A 59 13.53 -14.38 -0.58
C SER A 59 13.39 -15.87 -0.90
N ASP A 60 12.44 -16.26 -1.76
CA ASP A 60 12.21 -17.65 -2.21
C ASP A 60 12.78 -17.92 -3.62
N GLN A 61 13.67 -17.07 -4.13
CA GLN A 61 14.52 -17.47 -5.25
C GLN A 61 15.72 -18.24 -4.68
N PRO A 62 15.75 -19.60 -4.71
CA PRO A 62 17.01 -20.29 -4.53
C PRO A 62 17.90 -19.76 -5.64
N SER A 63 18.93 -19.00 -5.27
CA SER A 63 20.07 -18.81 -6.14
C SER A 63 20.59 -20.21 -6.43
N THR A 64 20.13 -20.81 -7.52
CA THR A 64 20.78 -21.93 -8.18
C THR A 64 22.09 -21.38 -8.71
N ASP A 65 23.01 -21.20 -7.77
CA ASP A 65 24.42 -21.06 -8.01
C ASP A 65 24.89 -22.45 -8.45
N LEU A 66 25.06 -22.60 -9.76
CA LEU A 66 25.76 -23.72 -10.36
C LEU A 66 26.21 -23.30 -11.77
N PRO A 67 27.42 -23.61 -12.22
CA PRO A 67 28.61 -24.16 -11.55
C PRO A 67 29.78 -23.16 -11.38
#